data_AF-A0A183J7Q4-F1
#
_entry.id   AF-A0A183J7Q4-F1
#
_cell.length_a   1.000
_cell.length_b   1.000
_cell.length_c   1.000
_cell.angle_alpha   90.00
_cell.angle_beta   90.00
_cell.angle_gamma   90.00
#
_symmetry.space_group_name_H-M   'P 1'
#
loop_
_entity.id
_entity.type
_entity.pdbx_description
1 polymer ?
#
loop_
_entity_poly.entity_id
_entity_poly.type
_entity_poly.pdbx_seq_one_letter_code
_entity_poly.pdbx_strand_id
1 'polypeptide(L)' 'MTGTHTQNPIYSRITLAIMEDTGWYKANYDVAEPLMWGHNLGCDFAMKSCGEWIKNARQRFVNNW' A
#
# COMPACT_ATOMS: atom_id res chain seq x y z
N MET A 1 -4.67 5.76 -5.05
CA MET A 1 -5.82 6.57 -4.59
C MET A 1 -5.71 6.81 -3.09
N THR A 2 -5.43 8.03 -2.65
CA THR A 2 -5.45 8.43 -1.23
C THR A 2 -6.57 9.45 -1.00
N GLY A 3 -7.19 9.47 0.18
CA GLY A 3 -8.26 10.44 0.52
C GLY A 3 -7.78 11.88 0.74
N THR A 4 -6.55 12.18 0.35
CA THR A 4 -5.90 13.49 0.48
C THR A 4 -5.26 13.87 -0.85
N HIS A 5 -5.34 15.14 -1.20
CA HIS A 5 -4.69 15.66 -2.39
C HIS A 5 -3.18 15.86 -2.14
N THR A 6 -2.36 15.28 -3.00
CA THR A 6 -0.91 15.48 -3.06
C THR A 6 -0.56 16.05 -4.43
N GLN A 7 0.44 16.93 -4.52
CA GLN A 7 0.89 17.50 -5.80
C GLN A 7 1.52 16.43 -6.71
N ASN A 8 2.07 15.37 -6.12
CA ASN A 8 2.66 14.24 -6.82
C ASN A 8 1.87 12.97 -6.46
N PRO A 9 0.73 12.70 -7.13
CA PRO A 9 -0.02 11.46 -6.93
C PRO A 9 0.76 10.28 -7.51
N ILE A 10 0.70 9.13 -6.84
CA ILE A 10 1.28 7.87 -7.33
C ILE A 10 0.17 7.02 -7.94
N TYR A 11 0.27 6.75 -9.25
CA TYR A 11 -0.59 5.84 -9.99
C TYR A 11 -0.04 4.41 -9.94
N SER A 12 -0.26 3.78 -8.79
CA SER A 12 0.22 2.42 -8.54
C SER A 12 -0.63 1.34 -9.21
N ARG A 13 -0.10 0.10 -9.21
CA ARG A 13 -0.82 -1.10 -9.65
C ARG A 13 -2.19 -1.28 -8.97
N ILE A 14 -2.35 -0.84 -7.71
CA ILE A 14 -3.64 -0.88 -6.99
C ILE A 14 -4.66 0.04 -7.65
N THR A 15 -4.26 1.27 -7.98
CA THR A 15 -5.15 2.24 -8.64
C THR A 15 -5.57 1.74 -10.02
N LEU A 16 -4.63 1.19 -10.78
CA LEU A 16 -4.89 0.61 -12.11
C LEU A 16 -5.84 -0.59 -12.03
N ALA A 17 -5.63 -1.51 -11.07
CA ALA A 17 -6.50 -2.66 -10.85
C ALA A 17 -7.93 -2.24 -10.52
N ILE A 18 -8.11 -1.23 -9.64
CA ILE A 18 -9.45 -0.70 -9.33
C ILE A 18 -10.16 -0.20 -10.60
N MET A 19 -9.45 0.52 -11.48
CA MET A 19 -10.05 1.02 -12.72
C MET A 19 -10.40 -0.11 -13.68
N GLU A 20 -9.58 -1.14 -13.78
CA GLU A 20 -9.84 -2.31 -14.63
C GLU A 20 -11.01 -3.16 -14.11
N ASP A 21 -11.10 -3.37 -12.79
CA ASP A 21 -12.19 -4.12 -12.14
C ASP A 21 -13.57 -3.48 -12.34
N THR A 22 -13.63 -2.18 -12.65
CA THR A 22 -14.90 -1.55 -13.04
C THR A 22 -15.45 -2.09 -14.37
N GLY A 23 -14.59 -2.64 -15.23
CA GLY A 23 -14.92 -3.09 -16.58
C GLY A 23 -14.93 -1.98 -17.65
N TRP A 24 -14.67 -0.73 -17.27
CA TRP A 24 -14.69 0.41 -18.21
C TRP A 24 -13.33 0.61 -18.91
N TYR A 25 -12.25 0.14 -18.29
CA TYR A 25 -10.89 0.38 -18.74
C TYR A 25 -10.10 -0.91 -18.83
N LYS A 26 -9.14 -0.96 -19.75
CA LYS A 26 -8.08 -1.96 -19.77
C LYS A 26 -6.77 -1.28 -19.36
N ALA A 27 -6.26 -1.63 -18.20
CA ALA A 27 -5.12 -0.92 -17.63
C ALA A 27 -3.80 -1.38 -18.26
N ASN A 28 -2.88 -0.44 -18.52
CA ASN A 28 -1.49 -0.77 -18.83
C ASN A 28 -0.68 -0.76 -17.54
N TYR A 29 -0.26 -1.93 -17.06
CA TYR A 29 0.50 -2.05 -15.81
C TYR A 29 2.00 -1.74 -15.94
N ASP A 30 2.51 -1.59 -17.16
CA ASP A 30 3.93 -1.27 -17.40
C ASP A 30 4.25 0.17 -17.02
N VAL A 31 3.24 1.05 -17.01
CA VAL A 31 3.35 2.45 -16.57
C VAL A 31 3.03 2.65 -15.09
N ALA A 32 2.83 1.55 -14.34
CA ALA A 32 2.47 1.63 -12.92
C ALA A 32 3.64 2.13 -12.07
N GLU A 33 3.38 3.14 -11.26
CA GLU A 33 4.40 3.71 -10.37
C GLU A 33 4.56 2.89 -9.08
N PRO A 34 5.79 2.79 -8.52
CA PRO A 34 6.03 2.06 -7.29
C PRO A 34 5.39 2.75 -6.09
N LEU A 35 4.52 2.03 -5.36
CA LEU A 35 3.95 2.48 -4.10
C LEU A 35 4.74 1.89 -2.93
N MET A 36 5.59 2.71 -2.31
CA MET A 36 6.44 2.27 -1.19
C MET A 36 5.65 2.05 0.11
N TRP A 37 4.52 2.74 0.27
CA TRP A 37 3.69 2.60 1.45
C TRP A 37 3.09 1.19 1.53
N GLY A 38 3.31 0.49 2.65
CA GLY A 38 2.81 -0.87 2.83
C GLY A 38 3.67 -1.98 2.19
N HIS A 39 4.71 -1.63 1.42
CA HIS A 39 5.51 -2.61 0.69
C HIS A 39 6.24 -3.57 1.64
N ASN A 40 6.04 -4.88 1.45
CA ASN A 40 6.61 -5.96 2.27
C ASN A 40 6.31 -5.89 3.78
N LEU A 41 5.25 -5.19 4.20
CA LEU A 41 4.88 -5.14 5.63
C LEU A 41 4.04 -6.34 6.10
N GLY A 42 3.57 -7.19 5.18
CA GLY A 42 2.84 -8.43 5.46
C GLY A 42 1.38 -8.23 5.87
N CYS A 43 0.69 -9.34 6.18
CA CYS A 43 -0.74 -9.35 6.50
C CYS A 43 -1.08 -8.57 7.77
N ASP A 44 -0.20 -8.57 8.77
CA ASP A 44 -0.42 -7.84 10.02
C ASP A 44 -0.67 -6.35 9.79
N PHE A 45 0.03 -5.75 8.82
CA PHE A 45 -0.15 -4.34 8.47
C PHE A 45 -1.56 -4.04 7.95
N ALA A 46 -2.14 -4.94 7.16
CA ALA A 46 -3.47 -4.76 6.57
C ALA A 46 -4.61 -5.21 7.50
N MET A 47 -4.37 -6.21 8.35
CA MET A 47 -5.41 -6.86 9.15
C MET A 47 -5.47 -6.41 10.61
N LYS A 48 -4.37 -5.87 11.17
CA LYS A 48 -4.33 -5.40 12.56
C LYS A 48 -4.59 -3.90 12.65
N SER A 49 -4.91 -3.45 13.86
CA SER A 49 -5.00 -2.01 14.12
C SER A 49 -3.62 -1.34 13.95
N CYS A 50 -3.62 -0.06 13.56
CA CYS A 50 -2.39 0.73 13.44
C CYS A 50 -1.55 0.69 14.73
N GLY A 51 -2.21 0.82 15.89
CA GLY A 51 -1.53 0.76 17.19
C GLY A 51 -0.90 -0.59 17.50
N GLU A 52 -1.57 -1.70 17.17
CA GLU A 52 -1.03 -3.06 17.34
C GLU A 52 0.14 -3.32 16.40
N TRP A 53 0.02 -2.93 15.13
CA TRP A 53 1.10 -3.07 14.16
C TRP A 53 2.36 -2.31 14.59
N ILE A 54 2.22 -1.05 15.07
CA ILE A 54 3.36 -0.25 15.57
C ILE A 54 4.01 -0.91 16.79
N LYS A 55 3.21 -1.43 17.74
CA LYS A 55 3.74 -2.14 18.92
C LYS A 55 4.52 -3.38 18.52
N ASN A 56 3.98 -4.20 17.62
CA ASN A 56 4.64 -5.42 17.13
C ASN A 56 5.93 -5.09 16.37
N ALA A 57 5.91 -4.04 15.53
CA ALA A 57 7.11 -3.59 14.82
C ALA A 57 8.22 -3.18 15.80
N ARG A 58 7.90 -2.41 16.86
CA ARG A 58 8.86 -2.04 17.90
C ARG A 58 9.45 -3.26 18.62
N GLN A 59 8.62 -4.25 18.94
CA GLN A 59 9.10 -5.50 19.57
C GLN A 59 10.04 -6.29 18.66
N ARG A 60 9.74 -6.40 17.35
CA ARG A 60 10.64 -7.04 16.38
C ARG A 60 12.00 -6.37 16.33
N PHE A 61 12.05 -5.04 16.42
CA PHE A 61 13.32 -4.32 16.51
C PHE A 61 14.08 -4.66 17.79
N VAL A 62 13.42 -4.68 18.95
CA VAL A 62 14.08 -5.00 20.23
C VAL A 62 14.60 -6.44 20.27
N ASN A 63 13.82 -7.41 19.80
CA ASN A 63 14.18 -8.84 19.87
C ASN A 63 15.31 -9.25 18.90
N ASN A 64 15.68 -8.37 17.97
CA ASN A 64 16.79 -8.58 17.01
C ASN A 64 18.12 -7.95 17.49
N TRP A 65 18.15 -7.43 18.71
CA TRP A 65 19.35 -6.98 19.44
C TRP A 65 19.53 -7.84 20.69
#